data_AF-A0A0F9M436-F1
#
_entry.id   AF-A0A0F9M436-F1
#
_cell.length_a   1.000
_cell.length_b   1.000
_cell.length_c   1.000
_cell.angle_alpha   90.00
_cell.angle_beta   90.00
_cell.angle_gamma   90.00
#
_symmetry.space_group_name_H-M   'P 1'
#
loop_
_entity.id
_entity.type
_entity.pdbx_description
1 polymer ?
#
loop_
_entity_poly.entity_id
_entity_poly.type
_entity_poly.pdbx_seq_one_letter_code
_entity_poly.pdbx_strand_id
1 'polypeptide(L)'
;LLHHKSDGKVEPQPMVLALDEKKAIVVHEPASVEALAKSGEFDVVIYGHTHTQDIRKVGETLVINPGKVARLHRGQSTIVLLDTETFETEIVSDF
;
A
#
# COMPACT_ATOMS: atom_id res chain seq x y z
N LEU A 1 -19.13 -6.99 -10.24
CA LEU A 1 -20.11 -7.60 -9.29
C LEU A 1 -19.93 -7.08 -7.86
N LEU A 2 -18.73 -7.19 -7.26
CA LEU A 2 -18.48 -6.76 -5.88
C LEU A 2 -18.62 -5.26 -5.66
N HIS A 3 -18.01 -4.42 -6.51
CA HIS A 3 -18.15 -2.95 -6.45
C HIS A 3 -19.61 -2.50 -6.34
N HIS A 4 -20.46 -2.96 -7.27
CA HIS A 4 -21.90 -2.67 -7.26
C HIS A 4 -22.61 -3.23 -6.00
N LYS A 5 -22.29 -4.45 -5.55
CA LYS A 5 -22.88 -5.02 -4.34
C LYS A 5 -22.44 -4.32 -3.05
N SER A 6 -21.34 -3.59 -3.09
CA SER A 6 -20.78 -2.86 -1.97
C SER A 6 -21.17 -1.39 -1.94
N ASP A 7 -22.04 -0.93 -2.87
CA ASP A 7 -22.35 0.49 -3.08
C ASP A 7 -21.08 1.34 -3.29
N GLY A 8 -20.14 0.82 -4.09
CA GLY A 8 -18.87 1.50 -4.38
C GLY A 8 -17.81 1.44 -3.27
N LYS A 9 -18.05 0.72 -2.16
CA LYS A 9 -17.06 0.59 -1.07
C LYS A 9 -15.89 -0.32 -1.41
N VAL A 10 -16.01 -1.17 -2.42
CA VAL A 10 -14.97 -2.08 -2.89
C VAL A 10 -14.58 -1.68 -4.30
N GLU A 11 -13.36 -1.17 -4.44
CA GLU A 11 -12.79 -0.82 -5.74
C GLU A 11 -11.85 -1.94 -6.24
N PRO A 12 -11.88 -2.27 -7.54
CA PRO A 12 -10.88 -3.14 -8.12
C PRO A 12 -9.52 -2.42 -8.19
N GLN A 13 -8.43 -3.19 -8.18
CA GLN A 13 -7.12 -2.65 -8.52
C GLN A 13 -7.04 -2.30 -10.03
N PRO A 14 -6.22 -1.32 -10.43
CA PRO A 14 -5.51 -0.38 -9.56
C PRO A 14 -6.47 0.68 -8.99
N MET A 15 -6.29 1.01 -7.71
CA MET A 15 -6.99 2.13 -7.08
C MET A 15 -6.04 3.32 -7.00
N VAL A 16 -6.36 4.41 -7.70
CA VAL A 16 -5.58 5.66 -7.69
C VAL A 16 -6.28 6.65 -6.76
N LEU A 17 -5.50 7.29 -5.89
CA LEU A 17 -6.00 8.18 -4.84
C LEU A 17 -5.16 9.45 -4.77
N ALA A 18 -5.78 10.55 -4.36
CA ALA A 18 -5.09 11.73 -3.90
C ALA A 18 -5.04 11.72 -2.36
N LEU A 19 -3.85 11.88 -1.79
CA LEU A 19 -3.59 12.06 -0.37
C LEU A 19 -3.02 13.47 -0.22
N ASP A 20 -3.86 14.45 0.09
CA ASP A 20 -3.49 15.87 0.02
C ASP A 20 -2.93 16.24 -1.37
N GLU A 21 -1.70 16.75 -1.46
CA GLU A 21 -1.03 17.07 -2.72
C GLU A 21 -0.28 15.88 -3.35
N LYS A 22 -0.37 14.69 -2.73
CA LYS A 22 0.36 13.48 -3.11
C LYS A 22 -0.53 12.52 -3.89
N LYS A 23 0.04 11.85 -4.89
CA LYS A 23 -0.66 10.86 -5.70
C LYS A 23 -0.26 9.44 -5.29
N ALA A 24 -1.25 8.64 -4.93
CA ALA A 24 -1.08 7.26 -4.47
C ALA A 24 -1.69 6.26 -5.46
N ILE A 25 -1.10 5.06 -5.51
CA ILE A 25 -1.69 3.90 -6.18
C ILE A 25 -1.65 2.68 -5.26
N VAL A 26 -2.77 1.96 -5.22
CA VAL A 26 -2.92 0.69 -4.50
C VAL A 26 -3.12 -0.44 -5.50
N VAL A 27 -2.25 -1.44 -5.44
CA VAL A 27 -2.32 -2.69 -6.20
C VAL A 27 -2.03 -3.85 -5.26
N HIS A 28 -2.75 -4.96 -5.34
CA HIS A 28 -2.48 -6.10 -4.47
C HIS A 28 -1.23 -6.87 -4.90
N GLU A 29 -1.08 -7.10 -6.21
CA GLU A 29 -0.05 -7.96 -6.80
C GLU A 29 1.31 -7.26 -6.99
N PRO A 30 2.45 -7.92 -6.69
CA PRO A 30 3.77 -7.29 -6.68
C PRO A 30 4.35 -7.02 -8.07
N ALA A 31 3.87 -7.71 -9.11
CA ALA A 31 4.50 -7.72 -10.44
C ALA A 31 4.65 -6.32 -11.08
N SER A 32 3.76 -5.39 -10.75
CA SER A 32 3.78 -4.02 -11.30
C SER A 32 4.47 -2.99 -10.40
N VAL A 33 4.76 -3.32 -9.14
CA VAL A 33 5.19 -2.36 -8.10
C VAL A 33 6.46 -1.62 -8.49
N GLU A 34 7.48 -2.34 -8.97
CA GLU A 34 8.77 -1.74 -9.33
C GLU A 34 8.64 -0.79 -10.55
N ALA A 35 7.82 -1.15 -11.53
CA ALA A 35 7.58 -0.31 -12.71
C ALA A 35 6.76 0.94 -12.34
N LEU A 36 5.72 0.78 -11.52
CA LEU A 36 4.93 1.89 -10.99
C LEU A 36 5.79 2.85 -10.19
N ALA A 37 6.65 2.34 -9.30
CA ALA A 37 7.52 3.16 -8.48
C ALA A 37 8.56 3.93 -9.32
N LYS A 38 9.15 3.28 -10.34
CA LYS A 38 10.11 3.90 -11.27
C LYS A 38 9.50 4.90 -12.25
N SER A 39 8.18 4.86 -12.48
CA SER A 39 7.51 5.76 -13.42
C SER A 39 7.61 7.23 -13.01
N GLY A 40 7.74 7.51 -11.71
CA GLY A 40 7.67 8.87 -11.15
C GLY A 40 6.27 9.47 -11.17
N GLU A 41 5.23 8.70 -11.55
CA GLU A 41 3.84 9.19 -11.62
C GLU A 41 3.11 9.20 -10.28
N PHE A 42 3.67 8.55 -9.26
CA PHE A 42 3.06 8.36 -7.95
C PHE A 42 4.09 8.68 -6.87
N ASP A 43 3.66 9.39 -5.83
CA ASP A 43 4.47 9.60 -4.63
C ASP A 43 4.51 8.34 -3.76
N VAL A 44 3.44 7.54 -3.75
CA VAL A 44 3.38 6.27 -3.01
C VAL A 44 2.73 5.13 -3.80
N VAL A 45 3.35 3.96 -3.75
CA VAL A 45 2.83 2.68 -4.25
C VAL A 45 2.58 1.76 -3.07
N ILE A 46 1.31 1.40 -2.84
CA ILE A 46 0.90 0.49 -1.76
C ILE A 46 0.57 -0.87 -2.37
N TYR A 47 1.15 -1.93 -1.80
CA TYR A 47 0.87 -3.30 -2.24
C TYR A 47 0.75 -4.34 -1.13
N GLY A 48 0.37 -5.57 -1.51
CA GLY A 48 0.17 -6.67 -0.58
C GLY A 48 0.68 -8.00 -1.13
N HIS A 49 -0.16 -9.04 -1.05
CA HIS A 49 0.05 -10.41 -1.55
C HIS A 49 1.17 -11.23 -0.87
N THR A 50 2.34 -10.65 -0.60
CA THR A 50 3.52 -11.38 -0.11
C THR A 50 3.52 -11.67 1.40
N HIS A 51 2.61 -11.02 2.14
CA HIS A 51 2.53 -11.07 3.62
C HIS A 51 3.84 -10.65 4.34
N THR A 52 4.78 -10.04 3.62
CA THR A 52 6.07 -9.58 4.13
C THR A 52 6.11 -8.06 4.07
N GLN A 53 6.49 -7.43 5.18
CA GLN A 53 6.64 -5.98 5.23
C GLN A 53 7.73 -5.51 4.26
N ASP A 54 7.44 -4.45 3.51
CA ASP A 54 8.36 -3.81 2.58
C ASP A 54 8.12 -2.30 2.65
N ILE A 55 9.06 -1.55 3.21
CA ILE A 55 9.03 -0.08 3.22
C ILE A 55 10.35 0.38 2.65
N ARG A 56 10.32 0.97 1.46
CA ARG A 56 11.53 1.42 0.76
C ARG A 56 11.23 2.58 -0.17
N LYS A 57 12.28 3.29 -0.60
CA LYS A 57 12.20 4.29 -1.67
C LYS A 57 12.75 3.75 -2.99
N VAL A 58 12.11 4.13 -4.09
CA VAL A 58 12.59 3.91 -5.46
C VAL A 58 12.61 5.26 -6.17
N GLY A 59 13.79 5.87 -6.27
CA GLY A 59 13.87 7.31 -6.54
C GLY A 59 13.17 8.09 -5.42
N GLU A 60 12.22 8.95 -5.79
CA GLU A 60 11.40 9.72 -4.85
C GLU A 60 10.13 8.98 -4.40
N THR A 61 9.76 7.88 -5.05
CA THR A 61 8.53 7.14 -4.77
C THR A 61 8.69 6.25 -3.54
N LEU A 62 7.77 6.37 -2.58
CA LEU A 62 7.66 5.49 -1.43
C LEU A 62 6.91 4.20 -1.82
N VAL A 63 7.47 3.04 -1.50
CA VAL A 63 6.81 1.74 -1.68
C VAL A 63 6.47 1.17 -0.31
N ILE A 64 5.21 0.76 -0.13
CA ILE A 64 4.70 0.22 1.13
C ILE A 64 3.99 -1.11 0.88
N ASN A 65 4.45 -2.15 1.55
CA ASN A 65 3.67 -3.34 1.89
C ASN A 65 3.56 -3.40 3.41
N PRO A 66 2.36 -3.33 4.00
CA PRO A 66 2.19 -3.34 5.44
C PRO A 66 2.50 -4.71 6.06
N GLY A 67 2.69 -5.76 5.25
CA GLY A 67 2.84 -7.13 5.69
C GLY A 67 1.48 -7.79 5.88
N LYS A 68 1.29 -8.45 7.01
CA LYS A 68 0.07 -9.22 7.30
C LYS A 68 -0.56 -8.78 8.61
N VAL A 69 -1.88 -8.88 8.69
CA VAL A 69 -2.65 -8.70 9.93
C VAL A 69 -3.05 -10.06 10.54
N ALA A 70 -3.09 -11.12 9.72
CA ALA A 70 -3.61 -12.42 10.15
C ALA A 70 -2.63 -13.18 11.06
N ARG A 71 -3.07 -13.49 12.28
CA ARG A 71 -2.35 -14.29 13.28
C ARG A 71 -2.12 -15.76 12.90
N LEU A 72 -2.89 -16.30 11.96
CA LEU A 72 -2.86 -17.73 11.60
C LEU A 72 -1.55 -18.15 10.90
N HIS A 73 -0.82 -17.19 10.31
CA HIS A 73 0.44 -17.46 9.63
C HIS A 73 1.63 -17.19 10.57
N ARG A 74 2.79 -17.83 10.38
CA ARG A 74 4.02 -17.52 11.14
C ARG A 74 4.51 -16.10 10.85
N GLY A 75 5.08 -15.41 11.84
CA GLY A 75 5.57 -14.02 11.73
C GLY A 75 4.69 -13.00 12.46
N GLN A 76 5.19 -11.78 12.66
CA GLN A 76 4.50 -10.70 13.39
C GLN A 76 3.33 -10.13 12.56
N SER A 77 2.27 -9.70 13.25
CA SER A 77 1.17 -8.97 12.61
C SER A 77 1.49 -7.48 12.65
N THR A 78 1.39 -6.82 11.50
CA THR A 78 1.83 -5.44 11.30
C THR A 78 0.81 -4.67 10.48
N ILE A 79 0.70 -3.38 10.78
CA ILE A 79 0.09 -2.36 9.93
C ILE A 79 1.10 -1.22 9.76
N VAL A 80 0.89 -0.39 8.73
CA VAL A 80 1.70 0.82 8.49
C VAL A 80 0.77 2.03 8.52
N LEU A 81 1.12 3.01 9.36
CA LEU A 81 0.53 4.33 9.35
C LEU A 81 1.41 5.21 8.46
N LEU A 82 0.79 5.90 7.50
CA LEU A 82 1.43 6.89 6.66
C LEU A 82 0.83 8.25 7.02
N ASP A 83 1.68 9.16 7.48
CA ASP A 83 1.32 10.56 7.64
C ASP A 83 1.29 11.21 6.24
N THR A 84 0.15 11.75 5.83
CA THR A 84 -0.02 12.28 4.46
C THR A 84 0.58 13.66 4.26
N GLU A 85 0.88 14.39 5.34
CA GLU A 85 1.51 15.71 5.31
C GLU A 85 3.05 15.58 5.28
N THR A 86 3.61 14.72 6.13
CA THR A 86 5.08 14.54 6.28
C THR A 86 5.63 13.41 5.42
N PHE A 87 4.77 12.47 5.01
CA PHE A 87 5.15 11.23 4.31
C PHE A 87 6.06 10.30 5.13
N GLU A 88 6.08 10.47 6.45
CA GLU A 88 6.72 9.56 7.39
C GLU A 88 5.83 8.33 7.64
N THR A 89 6.48 7.19 7.89
CA THR A 89 5.79 5.91 8.13
C THR A 89 6.08 5.37 9.52
N GLU A 90 5.05 4.94 10.22
CA GLU A 90 5.15 4.20 11.48
C GLU A 90 4.63 2.77 11.30
N ILE A 91 5.38 1.80 11.84
CA ILE A 91 4.94 0.41 11.90
C ILE A 91 4.28 0.18 13.26
N VAL A 92 3.01 -0.21 13.24
CA VAL A 92 2.30 -0.65 14.44
C VAL A 92 2.19 -2.17 14.42
N SER A 93 2.48 -2.79 15.56
CA SER A 93 2.47 -4.24 15.74
C SER A 93 1.93 -4.60 17.13
N ASP A 94 1.83 -5.89 17.42
CA ASP A 94 1.47 -6.43 18.75
C ASP A 94 0.04 -6.11 19.23
N PHE A 95 -0.90 -6.02 18.29
CA PHE A 95 -2.35 -5.97 18.51
C PHE A 95 -3.04 -7.35 18.43
#